data_AF-A0A2S5Z630-F1
#
_entry.id   AF-A0A2S5Z630-F1
#
_cell.length_a   1.000
_cell.length_b   1.000
_cell.length_c   1.000
_cell.angle_alpha   90.00
_cell.angle_beta   90.00
_cell.angle_gamma   90.00
#
_symmetry.space_group_name_H-M   'P 1'
#
loop_
_entity.id
_entity.type
_entity.pdbx_description
1 polymer ?
#
loop_
_entity_poly.entity_id
_entity_poly.type
_entity_poly.pdbx_seq_one_letter_code
_entity_poly.pdbx_strand_id
1 'polypeptide(L)' 'SAVYRMNTSVLEGMNNKIKVIKRMAYGYRDNDYFFLKIKAALPGKAR' A
#
# COMPACT_ATOMS: atom_id res chain seq x y z
N SER A 1 2.71 28.30 -12.97
CA SER A 1 3.10 26.87 -12.88
C SER A 1 2.40 26.25 -11.68
N ALA A 2 1.64 25.17 -11.89
CA ALA A 2 0.82 24.37 -10.96
C ALA A 2 -0.25 25.11 -10.10
N VAL A 3 -1.50 25.13 -10.59
CA VAL A 3 -2.68 25.79 -9.96
C VAL A 3 -3.34 24.94 -8.85
N TYR A 4 -2.95 23.67 -8.68
CA TYR A 4 -3.49 22.79 -7.64
C TYR A 4 -2.39 22.04 -6.90
N ARG A 5 -2.36 22.17 -5.57
CA ARG A 5 -1.45 21.41 -4.70
C ARG A 5 -2.03 20.00 -4.54
N MET A 6 -1.62 19.06 -5.40
CA MET A 6 -1.97 17.64 -5.27
C MET A 6 -1.27 17.08 -4.02
N ASN A 7 -2.03 16.89 -2.95
CA ASN A 7 -1.57 16.21 -1.76
C ASN A 7 -1.72 14.70 -1.97
N THR A 8 -0.60 14.00 -2.18
CA THR A 8 -0.55 12.53 -2.31
C THR A 8 -0.33 11.83 -0.97
N SER A 9 -0.40 12.51 0.19
CA SER A 9 -0.02 11.95 1.49
C SER A 9 -0.75 10.66 1.85
N VAL A 10 -2.00 10.50 1.39
CA VAL A 10 -2.75 9.23 1.53
C VAL A 10 -2.11 8.10 0.71
N LEU A 11 -1.76 8.38 -0.55
CA LEU A 11 -1.11 7.43 -1.45
C LEU A 11 0.32 7.10 -1.01
N GLU A 12 1.06 8.09 -0.49
CA GLU A 12 2.39 7.89 0.08
C GLU A 12 2.35 6.99 1.32
N GLY A 13 1.36 7.20 2.20
CA GLY A 13 1.14 6.35 3.37
C GLY A 13 0.82 4.91 2.99
N MET A 14 0.01 4.70 1.95
CA MET A 14 -0.27 3.37 1.40
C MET A 14 1.00 2.71 0.85
N ASN A 15 1.79 3.44 0.06
CA ASN A 15 3.03 2.94 -0.51
C ASN A 15 4.07 2.54 0.55
N ASN A 16 4.18 3.32 1.64
CA ASN A 16 5.08 2.98 2.74
C ASN A 16 4.62 1.72 3.49
N LYS A 17 3.31 1.55 3.74
CA LYS A 17 2.77 0.32 4.34
C LYS A 17 3.04 -0.90 3.48
N ILE A 18 2.83 -0.82 2.16
CA ILE A 18 3.08 -1.93 1.23
C ILE A 18 4.58 -2.30 1.22
N LYS A 19 5.49 -1.30 1.24
CA LYS A 19 6.94 -1.54 1.33
C LYS A 19 7.33 -2.25 2.63
N VAL A 20 6.73 -1.89 3.77
CA VAL A 20 6.96 -2.57 5.06
C VAL A 20 6.44 -4.00 5.03
N ILE A 21 5.25 -4.25 4.49
CA ILE A 21 4.71 -5.62 4.33
C ILE A 21 5.64 -6.46 3.45
N LYS A 22 6.14 -5.88 2.35
CA LYS A 22 7.10 -6.52 1.45
C LYS A 22 8.43 -6.85 2.14
N ARG A 23 8.92 -6.01 3.06
CA ARG A 23 10.15 -6.30 3.84
C ARG A 23 9.94 -7.40 4.86
N MET A 24 8.82 -7.40 5.59
CA MET A 24 8.54 -8.40 6.63
C MET A 24 8.37 -9.80 6.04
N ALA A 25 8.01 -9.85 4.76
CA ALA A 25 7.83 -11.06 3.99
C ALA A 25 9.15 -11.60 3.39
N TYR A 26 10.30 -11.53 4.08
CA TYR A 26 11.64 -11.97 3.62
C TYR A 26 11.66 -13.36 2.95
N GLY A 27 11.25 -13.44 1.67
CA GLY A 27 11.20 -14.67 0.88
C GLY A 27 9.83 -15.18 0.42
N TYR A 28 8.71 -14.47 0.62
CA TYR A 28 7.41 -14.93 0.09
C TYR A 28 7.44 -14.93 -1.45
N ARG A 29 7.72 -16.11 -2.02
CA ARG A 29 7.56 -16.43 -3.44
C ARG A 29 6.09 -16.77 -3.75
N ASP A 30 5.18 -16.13 -3.02
CA ASP A 30 3.74 -16.31 -3.10
C ASP A 30 3.10 -14.92 -3.21
N ASN A 31 2.88 -14.50 -4.45
CA ASN A 31 2.28 -13.21 -4.76
C ASN A 31 0.81 -13.17 -4.32
N ASP A 32 0.11 -14.31 -4.35
CA ASP A 32 -1.31 -14.38 -4.01
C ASP A 32 -1.53 -14.09 -2.52
N TYR A 33 -0.69 -14.66 -1.66
CA TYR A 33 -0.71 -14.37 -0.23
C TYR A 33 -0.28 -12.92 0.08
N PHE A 34 0.65 -12.37 -0.71
CA PHE A 34 1.03 -10.97 -0.60
C PHE A 34 -0.13 -10.02 -0.93
N PHE A 35 -0.88 -10.28 -2.00
CA PHE A 35 -2.07 -9.50 -2.36
C PHE A 35 -3.19 -9.66 -1.32
N LEU A 36 -3.35 -10.85 -0.72
CA LEU A 36 -4.28 -11.08 0.37
C LEU A 36 -3.95 -10.21 1.59
N LYS A 37 -2.67 -10.16 1.99
CA LYS A 37 -2.18 -9.27 3.06
C LYS A 37 -2.38 -7.78 2.74
N ILE A 38 -2.19 -7.37 1.48
CA ILE A 38 -2.46 -5.99 1.05
C ILE A 38 -3.96 -5.67 1.20
N LYS A 39 -4.84 -6.54 0.69
CA LYS A 39 -6.30 -6.35 0.78
C LYS A 39 -6.79 -6.28 2.23
N ALA A 40 -6.25 -7.13 3.12
CA ALA A 40 -6.57 -7.09 4.54
C ALA A 40 -6.05 -5.83 5.25
N ALA A 41 -4.84 -5.37 4.91
CA ALA A 41 -4.23 -4.17 5.52
C ALA A 41 -4.78 -2.84 4.99
N LEU A 42 -5.35 -2.86 3.78
CA LEU A 42 -5.96 -1.73 3.10
C LEU A 42 -7.37 -2.15 2.62
N PRO A 43 -8.36 -2.31 3.52
CA PRO A 43 -9.69 -2.82 3.18
C PRO A 43 -10.53 -1.94 2.23
N GLY A 44 -9.92 -0.93 1.60
CA GLY A 44 -10.62 0.18 0.98
C GLY A 44 -11.39 0.97 2.04
N LYS A 45 -11.51 2.29 1.87
CA LYS A 45 -12.60 2.97 2.55
C LYS A 45 -13.87 2.46 1.88
N ALA A 46 -14.60 1.55 2.51
CA ALA A 46 -16.01 1.33 2.18
C ALA A 46 -16.67 2.69 2.38
N ARG A 47 -16.85 3.41 1.26
CA ARG A 47 -17.63 4.63 1.23
C ARG A 47 -19.10 4.25 1.21
#